data_AF-A0A509AC98-F1
#
_entry.id   AF-A0A509AC98-F1
#
_cell.length_a   1.000
_cell.length_b   1.000
_cell.length_c   1.000
_cell.angle_alpha   90.00
_cell.angle_beta   90.00
_cell.angle_gamma   90.00
#
_symmetry.space_group_name_H-M   'P 1'
#
loop_
_entity.id
_entity.type
_entity.pdbx_description
1 polymer ?
#
loop_
_entity_poly.entity_id
_entity_poly.type
_entity_poly.pdbx_seq_one_letter_code
_entity_poly.pdbx_strand_id
1 'polypeptide(L)'
;MQAVNHWHEPSAALMHPFRALPDWRIDDLMISFSVPGGGVGPHLDQYDVFIIQGTGRRRWRVGEKVPMKQHCPHPDLLQVDPFEAIIDEEMEPGDILYIPPGFPHEGYSLENSLNYSVGYRAPNARELFSGFADYVLQRELGSQRYADPDVPSRDHPADILPTELDRLREMMLGLINQPEHFKQWFGEFITQSRHELDVAPPEPPYQPDEIYDALQQGDTLERLGGLRVLRIDGEVFVNGEKINSPHRPALDALATHLTLRADHFGDALEDPSFLAMLAALVNSGYWFFGD
;
A
#
# COMPACT_ATOMS: atom_id res chain seq x y z
N MET A 1 10.41 8.29 12.38
CA MET A 1 9.12 7.66 12.76
C MET A 1 8.43 7.26 11.47
N GLN A 2 8.05 5.99 11.35
CA GLN A 2 7.33 5.47 10.18
C GLN A 2 5.83 5.80 10.29
N ALA A 3 5.13 5.81 9.16
CA ALA A 3 3.67 5.91 9.07
C ALA A 3 3.02 7.01 9.92
N VAL A 4 3.62 8.20 10.00
CA VAL A 4 3.10 9.27 10.87
C VAL A 4 1.70 9.74 10.43
N ASN A 5 1.38 9.59 9.15
CA ASN A 5 0.06 9.83 8.59
C ASN A 5 -1.04 8.91 9.17
N HIS A 6 -0.70 7.84 9.89
CA HIS A 6 -1.68 6.99 10.57
C HIS A 6 -2.13 7.58 11.91
N TRP A 7 -1.26 8.37 12.55
CA TRP A 7 -1.42 8.80 13.96
C TRP A 7 -1.58 10.31 14.10
N HIS A 8 -1.40 11.07 13.02
CA HIS A 8 -1.41 12.52 13.06
C HIS A 8 -2.03 13.10 11.78
N GLU A 9 -3.30 13.46 11.86
CA GLU A 9 -4.11 13.97 10.75
C GLU A 9 -3.48 15.15 9.99
N PRO A 10 -2.89 16.19 10.64
CA PRO A 10 -2.25 17.28 9.89
C PRO A 10 -1.08 16.81 9.02
N SER A 11 -0.42 15.71 9.38
CA SER A 11 0.64 15.12 8.54
C SER A 11 0.08 14.32 7.37
N ALA A 12 -1.08 13.67 7.53
CA ALA A 12 -1.74 12.95 6.45
C ALA A 12 -2.11 13.89 5.28
N ALA A 13 -2.42 15.15 5.57
CA ALA A 13 -2.68 16.16 4.54
C ALA A 13 -1.50 16.37 3.56
N LEU A 14 -0.26 16.11 3.97
CA LEU A 14 0.92 16.16 3.08
C LEU A 14 0.90 15.08 1.99
N MET A 15 0.11 14.03 2.17
CA MET A 15 -0.06 12.96 1.18
C MET A 15 -1.00 13.36 0.03
N HIS A 16 -1.93 14.29 0.26
CA HIS A 16 -2.99 14.60 -0.70
C HIS A 16 -2.49 15.09 -2.06
N PRO A 17 -1.47 15.97 -2.15
CA PRO A 17 -0.95 16.42 -3.45
C PRO A 17 -0.36 15.28 -4.30
N PHE A 18 0.09 14.19 -3.67
CA PHE A 18 0.70 13.04 -4.34
C PHE A 18 -0.30 12.08 -4.96
N ARG A 19 -1.62 12.28 -4.74
CA ARG A 19 -2.70 11.51 -5.39
C ARG A 19 -2.82 11.78 -6.90
N ALA A 20 -1.98 12.65 -7.46
CA ALA A 20 -1.71 12.68 -8.89
C ALA A 20 -1.04 11.37 -9.39
N LEU A 21 -0.33 10.68 -8.50
CA LEU A 21 0.16 9.32 -8.71
C LEU A 21 -0.83 8.30 -8.10
N PRO A 22 -0.86 7.04 -8.58
CA PRO A 22 -1.88 6.09 -8.17
C PRO A 22 -1.80 5.73 -6.67
N ASP A 23 -2.94 5.79 -5.96
CA ASP A 23 -3.03 5.45 -4.53
C ASP A 23 -2.46 4.07 -4.18
N TRP A 24 -2.57 3.08 -5.10
CA TRP A 24 -2.05 1.74 -4.87
C TRP A 24 -0.51 1.69 -4.78
N ARG A 25 0.19 2.68 -5.36
CA ARG A 25 1.65 2.79 -5.35
C ARG A 25 2.18 3.62 -4.18
N ILE A 26 1.38 4.51 -3.60
CA ILE A 26 1.76 5.26 -2.40
C ILE A 26 1.82 4.30 -1.21
N ASP A 27 2.79 4.44 -0.31
CA ASP A 27 2.90 3.65 0.92
C ASP A 27 2.43 4.48 2.13
N ASP A 28 3.31 5.31 2.68
CA ASP A 28 3.07 6.10 3.88
C ASP A 28 3.96 7.36 3.97
N LEU A 29 3.88 8.06 5.11
CA LEU A 29 4.70 9.22 5.43
C LEU A 29 5.65 8.91 6.58
N MET A 30 6.95 8.86 6.28
CA MET A 30 8.01 8.79 7.29
C MET A 30 8.49 10.20 7.65
N ILE A 31 8.61 10.51 8.94
CA ILE A 31 9.17 11.79 9.40
C ILE A 31 10.46 11.55 10.17
N SER A 32 11.53 12.25 9.79
CA SER A 32 12.80 12.26 10.50
C SER A 32 13.10 13.63 11.09
N PHE A 33 13.57 13.64 12.34
CA PHE A 33 14.20 14.79 12.98
C PHE A 33 15.69 14.50 13.14
N SER A 34 16.54 15.48 12.86
CA SER A 34 17.98 15.32 13.07
C SER A 34 18.66 16.63 13.49
N VAL A 35 19.66 16.51 14.35
CA VAL A 35 20.57 17.59 14.76
C VAL A 35 21.74 17.72 13.76
N PRO A 36 22.55 18.80 13.77
CA PRO A 36 23.67 18.96 12.84
C PRO A 36 24.60 17.73 12.78
N GLY A 37 24.92 17.30 11.57
CA GLY A 37 25.67 16.08 11.27
C GLY A 37 24.87 14.78 11.33
N GLY A 38 23.62 14.82 11.82
CA GLY A 38 22.74 13.66 11.90
C GLY A 38 22.18 13.24 10.54
N GLY A 39 22.15 11.93 10.30
CA GLY A 39 21.64 11.28 9.09
C GLY A 39 21.71 9.76 9.20
N VAL A 40 21.24 9.05 8.17
CA VAL A 40 21.24 7.58 8.12
C VAL A 40 22.42 7.00 7.32
N GLY A 41 23.26 7.87 6.76
CA GLY A 41 24.38 7.53 5.88
C GLY A 41 23.95 7.19 4.44
N PRO A 42 24.92 6.85 3.57
CA PRO A 42 24.68 6.49 2.17
C PRO A 42 23.89 5.19 2.07
N HIS A 43 22.75 5.17 1.39
CA HIS A 43 21.91 3.98 1.23
C HIS A 43 21.18 3.97 -0.11
N LEU A 44 20.42 2.88 -0.33
CA LEU A 44 19.61 2.64 -1.52
C LEU A 44 18.23 2.18 -1.11
N ASP A 45 17.21 2.76 -1.73
CA ASP A 45 15.83 2.33 -1.61
C ASP A 45 15.39 1.52 -2.83
N GLN A 46 14.47 0.58 -2.61
CA GLN A 46 13.81 -0.20 -3.67
C GLN A 46 12.45 0.40 -4.07
N TYR A 47 12.16 1.62 -3.61
CA TYR A 47 10.93 2.34 -3.84
C TYR A 47 11.22 3.79 -4.24
N ASP A 48 10.23 4.40 -4.89
CA ASP A 48 10.23 5.82 -5.18
C ASP A 48 10.00 6.61 -3.88
N VAL A 49 10.65 7.76 -3.72
CA VAL A 49 10.45 8.63 -2.55
C VAL A 49 10.50 10.10 -2.93
N PHE A 50 9.62 10.89 -2.31
CA PHE A 50 9.72 12.35 -2.31
C PHE A 50 10.09 12.82 -0.91
N ILE A 51 11.23 13.48 -0.78
CA ILE A 51 11.75 14.02 0.48
C ILE A 51 11.43 15.51 0.52
N ILE A 52 10.51 15.89 1.39
CA ILE A 52 10.10 17.28 1.59
C ILE A 52 10.90 17.85 2.76
N GLN A 53 11.61 18.96 2.52
CA GLN A 53 12.35 19.66 3.55
C GLN A 53 11.39 20.50 4.41
N GLY A 54 11.38 20.20 5.71
CA GLY A 54 10.68 20.97 6.74
C GLY A 54 11.55 22.10 7.30
N THR A 55 11.38 22.40 8.58
CA THR A 55 12.23 23.37 9.29
C THR A 55 13.71 22.97 9.25
N GLY A 56 14.58 23.96 9.36
CA GLY A 56 16.03 23.79 9.25
C GLY A 56 16.49 23.54 7.82
N ARG A 57 17.74 23.10 7.66
CA ARG A 57 18.38 22.80 6.37
C ARG A 57 19.13 21.48 6.41
N ARG A 58 19.11 20.75 5.29
CA ARG A 58 19.88 19.52 5.09
C ARG A 58 20.62 19.58 3.77
N ARG A 59 21.82 19.00 3.75
CA ARG A 59 22.52 18.74 2.51
C ARG A 59 22.18 17.34 2.03
N TRP A 60 21.67 17.25 0.81
CA TRP A 60 21.28 16.01 0.17
C TRP A 60 22.17 15.72 -1.02
N ARG A 61 22.67 14.48 -1.07
CA ARG A 61 23.52 13.96 -2.14
C ARG A 61 22.83 12.77 -2.77
N VAL A 62 22.76 12.73 -4.10
CA VAL A 62 22.25 11.60 -4.88
C VAL A 62 23.29 11.24 -5.94
N GLY A 63 23.68 9.97 -6.01
CA GLY A 63 24.60 9.44 -7.02
C GLY A 63 23.88 8.76 -8.18
N GLU A 64 24.64 8.34 -9.19
CA GLU A 64 24.11 7.61 -10.35
C GLU A 64 23.67 6.19 -9.98
N LYS A 65 22.64 5.68 -10.68
CA LYS A 65 22.16 4.30 -10.52
C LYS A 65 23.14 3.30 -11.11
N VAL A 66 24.08 2.85 -10.29
CA VAL A 66 25.04 1.79 -10.60
C VAL A 66 24.90 0.62 -9.62
N PRO A 67 25.26 -0.61 -10.01
CA PRO A 67 25.32 -1.72 -9.07
C PRO A 67 26.29 -1.41 -7.93
N MET A 68 25.78 -1.36 -6.70
CA MET A 68 26.57 -1.14 -5.49
C MET A 68 26.44 -2.31 -4.53
N LYS A 69 27.53 -2.63 -3.82
CA LYS A 69 27.47 -3.59 -2.72
C LYS A 69 26.86 -2.89 -1.51
N GLN A 70 25.78 -3.47 -1.01
CA GLN A 70 25.25 -3.07 0.28
C GLN A 70 26.05 -3.73 1.40
N HIS A 71 26.26 -3.01 2.49
CA HIS A 71 26.83 -3.51 3.72
C HIS A 71 25.98 -3.07 4.91
N CYS A 72 26.01 -3.85 5.99
CA CYS A 72 25.21 -3.56 7.18
C CYS A 72 26.14 -3.07 8.30
N PRO A 73 26.33 -1.75 8.48
CA PRO A 73 27.01 -1.22 9.66
C PRO A 73 26.25 -1.53 10.96
N HIS A 74 24.94 -1.73 10.86
CA HIS A 74 24.05 -2.18 11.95
C HIS A 74 23.03 -3.17 11.37
N PRO A 75 22.52 -4.16 12.13
CA PRO A 75 21.52 -5.12 11.64
C PRO A 75 20.28 -4.49 10.99
N ASP A 76 19.87 -3.32 11.49
CA ASP A 76 18.68 -2.59 11.02
C ASP A 76 18.99 -1.46 10.03
N LEU A 77 20.24 -1.34 9.56
CA LEU A 77 20.66 -0.28 8.66
C LEU A 77 21.48 -0.83 7.50
N LEU A 78 20.94 -0.71 6.29
CA LEU A 78 21.63 -1.04 5.04
C LEU A 78 22.27 0.23 4.47
N GLN A 79 23.58 0.18 4.26
CA GLN A 79 24.34 1.26 3.64
C GLN A 79 25.06 0.79 2.39
N VAL A 80 25.55 1.74 1.60
CA VAL A 80 26.44 1.52 0.46
C VAL A 80 27.75 2.28 0.67
N ASP A 81 28.77 1.93 -0.11
CA ASP A 81 30.01 2.70 -0.14
C ASP A 81 29.76 4.15 -0.59
N PRO A 82 30.66 5.10 -0.25
CA PRO A 82 30.56 6.48 -0.74
C PRO A 82 30.50 6.55 -2.26
N PHE A 83 29.71 7.51 -2.77
CA PHE A 83 29.48 7.71 -4.19
C PHE A 83 29.82 9.14 -4.63
N GLU A 84 30.10 9.29 -5.94
CA GLU A 84 30.12 10.59 -6.61
C GLU A 84 28.69 11.05 -6.88
N ALA A 85 28.39 12.28 -6.48
CA ALA A 85 27.03 12.80 -6.48
C ALA A 85 26.73 13.49 -7.81
N ILE A 86 25.60 13.12 -8.43
CA ILE A 86 25.01 13.82 -9.58
C ILE A 86 24.08 14.96 -9.14
N ILE A 87 23.62 14.93 -7.88
CA ILE A 87 22.93 16.02 -7.18
C ILE A 87 23.61 16.19 -5.83
N ASP A 88 24.00 17.42 -5.49
CA ASP A 88 24.61 17.76 -4.18
C ASP A 88 24.15 19.16 -3.78
N GLU A 89 23.04 19.24 -3.06
CA GLU A 89 22.30 20.49 -2.82
C GLU A 89 21.95 20.66 -1.33
N GLU A 90 21.91 21.92 -0.89
CA GLU A 90 21.35 22.29 0.42
C GLU A 90 19.86 22.62 0.23
N MET A 91 18.99 21.84 0.86
CA MET A 91 17.53 22.05 0.78
C MET A 91 17.05 23.02 1.86
N GLU A 92 16.15 23.92 1.46
CA GLU A 92 15.45 24.87 2.31
C GLU A 92 13.98 24.45 2.56
N PRO A 93 13.29 24.98 3.59
CA PRO A 93 11.91 24.62 3.88
C PRO A 93 10.98 24.82 2.68
N GLY A 94 10.32 23.74 2.26
CA GLY A 94 9.43 23.69 1.09
C GLY A 94 10.04 23.03 -0.14
N ASP A 95 11.36 22.84 -0.19
CA ASP A 95 12.01 22.10 -1.27
C ASP A 95 11.64 20.62 -1.23
N ILE A 96 11.59 20.01 -2.41
CA ILE A 96 11.26 18.59 -2.58
C ILE A 96 12.32 17.92 -3.45
N LEU A 97 12.93 16.85 -2.93
CA LEU A 97 13.84 15.98 -3.66
C LEU A 97 13.13 14.67 -3.99
N TYR A 98 12.99 14.38 -5.28
CA TYR A 98 12.48 13.09 -5.76
C TYR A 98 13.65 12.15 -6.06
N ILE A 99 13.57 10.92 -5.56
CA ILE A 99 14.59 9.89 -5.77
C ILE A 99 13.92 8.59 -6.28
N PRO A 100 14.23 8.14 -7.51
CA PRO A 100 13.76 6.84 -8.00
C PRO A 100 14.47 5.65 -7.33
N PRO A 101 13.90 4.43 -7.41
CA PRO A 101 14.51 3.22 -6.89
C PRO A 101 15.91 2.96 -7.45
N GLY A 102 16.85 2.64 -6.55
CA GLY A 102 18.21 2.23 -6.88
C GLY A 102 19.20 3.38 -7.11
N PHE A 103 18.82 4.64 -6.87
CA PHE A 103 19.76 5.76 -6.83
C PHE A 103 20.35 5.91 -5.42
N PRO A 104 21.68 5.80 -5.24
CA PRO A 104 22.28 5.90 -3.93
C PRO A 104 22.15 7.33 -3.42
N HIS A 105 21.75 7.50 -2.17
CA HIS A 105 21.54 8.82 -1.61
C HIS A 105 21.95 8.91 -0.14
N GLU A 106 22.31 10.13 0.27
CA GLU A 106 22.75 10.46 1.61
C GLU A 106 22.27 11.86 1.96
N GLY A 107 21.70 12.03 3.15
CA GLY A 107 21.25 13.32 3.65
C GLY A 107 21.68 13.54 5.09
N TYR A 108 22.30 14.67 5.37
CA TYR A 108 22.71 15.06 6.72
C TYR A 108 22.31 16.50 7.04
N SER A 109 22.01 16.72 8.32
CA SER A 109 21.54 18.00 8.82
C SER A 109 22.64 19.03 8.94
N LEU A 110 22.38 20.25 8.47
CA LEU A 110 23.23 21.43 8.72
C LEU A 110 22.76 22.18 9.97
N GLU A 111 21.45 22.12 10.23
CA GLU A 111 20.75 22.69 11.38
C GLU A 111 19.81 21.64 11.98
N ASN A 112 19.16 21.92 13.11
CA ASN A 112 18.06 21.08 13.57
C ASN A 112 16.98 21.05 12.49
N SER A 113 16.70 19.88 11.92
CA SER A 113 15.85 19.78 10.74
C SER A 113 14.79 18.70 10.82
N LEU A 114 13.71 18.91 10.07
CA LEU A 114 12.66 17.93 9.81
C LEU A 114 12.65 17.57 8.33
N ASN A 115 12.51 16.28 8.00
CA ASN A 115 12.25 15.81 6.64
C ASN A 115 11.02 14.89 6.65
N TYR A 116 10.17 15.07 5.65
CA TYR A 116 8.96 14.28 5.43
C TYR A 116 9.15 13.47 4.15
N SER A 117 9.32 12.17 4.29
CA SER A 117 9.52 11.25 3.18
C SER A 117 8.18 10.61 2.82
N VAL A 118 7.63 11.03 1.67
CA VAL A 118 6.47 10.39 1.06
C VAL A 118 6.95 9.16 0.30
N GLY A 119 6.76 7.99 0.90
CA GLY A 119 7.23 6.72 0.38
C GLY A 119 6.25 6.09 -0.61
N TYR A 120 6.78 5.37 -1.57
CA TYR A 120 6.02 4.50 -2.47
C TYR A 120 6.32 3.04 -2.17
N ARG A 121 5.52 2.14 -2.73
CA ARG A 121 5.72 0.70 -2.68
C ARG A 121 5.49 0.08 -4.06
N ALA A 122 6.18 -1.02 -4.31
CA ALA A 122 5.94 -1.89 -5.44
C ALA A 122 6.25 -3.33 -5.01
N PRO A 123 5.33 -4.28 -5.25
CA PRO A 123 5.61 -5.66 -4.90
C PRO A 123 6.64 -6.26 -5.85
N ASN A 124 7.50 -7.12 -5.34
CA ASN A 124 8.38 -7.96 -6.16
C ASN A 124 7.72 -9.32 -6.45
N ALA A 125 8.27 -10.08 -7.41
CA ALA A 125 7.70 -11.37 -7.81
C ALA A 125 7.61 -12.38 -6.65
N ARG A 126 8.54 -12.36 -5.68
CA ARG A 126 8.53 -13.27 -4.54
C ARG A 126 7.34 -13.01 -3.63
N GLU A 127 7.05 -11.74 -3.34
CA GLU A 127 5.89 -11.33 -2.55
C GLU A 127 4.60 -11.72 -3.25
N LEU A 128 4.50 -11.52 -4.57
CA LEU A 128 3.33 -11.91 -5.35
C LEU A 128 3.10 -13.43 -5.32
N PHE A 129 4.15 -14.23 -5.56
CA PHE A 129 4.03 -15.69 -5.53
C PHE A 129 3.67 -16.21 -4.13
N SER A 130 4.29 -15.67 -3.08
CA SER A 130 4.00 -16.08 -1.69
C SER A 130 2.56 -15.75 -1.33
N GLY A 131 2.14 -14.49 -1.53
CA GLY A 131 0.79 -14.06 -1.17
C GLY A 131 -0.28 -14.81 -1.96
N PHE A 132 -0.08 -15.05 -3.26
CA PHE A 132 -1.05 -15.79 -4.06
C PHE A 132 -1.12 -17.26 -3.66
N ALA A 133 0.02 -17.88 -3.31
CA ALA A 133 0.04 -19.24 -2.79
C ALA A 133 -0.75 -19.36 -1.47
N ASP A 134 -0.57 -18.43 -0.54
CA ASP A 134 -1.31 -18.40 0.73
C ASP A 134 -2.83 -18.27 0.49
N TYR A 135 -3.24 -17.41 -0.43
CA TYR A 135 -4.64 -17.26 -0.85
C TYR A 135 -5.22 -18.54 -1.47
N VAL A 136 -4.46 -19.19 -2.35
CA VAL A 136 -4.85 -20.48 -2.96
C VAL A 136 -5.04 -21.55 -1.89
N LEU A 137 -4.14 -21.62 -0.91
CA LEU A 137 -4.21 -22.58 0.20
C LEU A 137 -5.42 -22.30 1.10
N GLN A 138 -5.63 -21.04 1.50
CA GLN A 138 -6.72 -20.64 2.39
C GLN A 138 -8.10 -20.90 1.77
N ARG A 139 -8.22 -20.76 0.45
CA ARG A 139 -9.49 -20.97 -0.29
C ARG A 139 -9.63 -22.35 -0.93
N GLU A 140 -8.70 -23.26 -0.64
CA GLU A 140 -8.68 -24.63 -1.16
C GLU A 140 -8.76 -24.70 -2.71
N LEU A 141 -8.13 -23.74 -3.39
CA LEU A 141 -8.10 -23.65 -4.85
C LEU A 141 -7.04 -24.58 -5.45
N GLY A 142 -7.11 -24.82 -6.77
CA GLY A 142 -6.08 -25.59 -7.47
C GLY A 142 -6.08 -27.10 -7.16
N SER A 143 -7.22 -27.67 -6.77
CA SER A 143 -7.35 -29.08 -6.37
C SER A 143 -7.30 -30.09 -7.52
N GLN A 144 -7.25 -29.63 -8.78
CA GLN A 144 -7.11 -30.50 -9.94
C GLN A 144 -5.76 -31.24 -9.91
N ARG A 145 -5.81 -32.57 -9.88
CA ARG A 145 -4.61 -33.41 -9.92
C ARG A 145 -4.07 -33.51 -11.35
N TYR A 146 -2.76 -33.61 -11.47
CA TYR A 146 -2.10 -34.01 -12.71
C TYR A 146 -2.65 -35.38 -13.15
N ALA A 147 -2.92 -35.51 -14.45
CA ALA A 147 -3.41 -36.73 -15.06
C ALA A 147 -2.76 -36.94 -16.43
N ASP A 148 -2.38 -38.17 -16.71
CA ASP A 148 -1.65 -38.58 -17.91
C ASP A 148 -2.17 -39.91 -18.48
N PRO A 149 -3.45 -39.96 -18.93
CA PRO A 149 -4.00 -41.17 -19.56
C PRO A 149 -3.20 -41.59 -20.80
N ASP A 150 -2.57 -40.62 -21.48
CA ASP A 150 -1.70 -40.81 -22.65
C ASP A 150 -0.21 -40.75 -22.28
N VAL A 151 0.17 -41.35 -21.14
CA VAL A 151 1.57 -41.32 -20.65
C VAL A 151 2.55 -41.83 -21.73
N PRO A 152 3.55 -41.04 -22.12
CA PRO A 152 4.52 -41.43 -23.15
C PRO A 152 5.44 -42.55 -22.67
N SER A 153 5.87 -43.41 -23.60
CA SER A 153 6.96 -44.37 -23.34
C SER A 153 8.29 -43.64 -23.19
N ARG A 154 9.21 -44.22 -22.41
CA ARG A 154 10.54 -43.64 -22.14
C ARG A 154 11.61 -44.73 -22.08
N ASP A 155 12.83 -44.38 -22.47
CA ASP A 155 13.98 -45.31 -22.51
C ASP A 155 14.55 -45.56 -21.10
N HIS A 156 14.60 -44.53 -20.25
CA HIS A 156 15.00 -44.65 -18.85
C HIS A 156 13.83 -44.31 -17.91
N PRO A 157 13.45 -45.20 -16.99
CA PRO A 157 12.28 -44.99 -16.13
C PRO A 157 12.46 -43.87 -15.09
N ALA A 158 13.69 -43.38 -14.88
CA ALA A 158 13.98 -42.27 -13.97
C ALA A 158 13.84 -40.89 -14.65
N ASP A 159 13.61 -40.84 -15.96
CA ASP A 159 13.50 -39.59 -16.71
C ASP A 159 12.14 -38.94 -16.49
N ILE A 160 12.16 -37.62 -16.22
CA ILE A 160 11.00 -36.75 -16.36
C ILE A 160 11.12 -36.08 -17.72
N LEU A 161 10.16 -36.35 -18.60
CA LEU A 161 10.17 -35.82 -19.95
C LEU A 161 9.83 -34.34 -19.95
N PRO A 162 10.40 -33.53 -20.88
CA PRO A 162 10.11 -32.11 -20.97
C PRO A 162 8.60 -31.80 -21.04
N THR A 163 7.84 -32.62 -21.76
CA THR A 163 6.37 -32.49 -21.87
C THR A 163 5.63 -32.66 -20.55
N GLU A 164 6.16 -33.46 -19.63
CA GLU A 164 5.58 -33.64 -18.28
C GLU A 164 5.83 -32.40 -17.42
N LEU A 165 7.05 -31.84 -17.47
CA LEU A 165 7.39 -30.58 -16.81
C LEU A 165 6.58 -29.39 -17.34
N ASP A 166 6.37 -29.33 -18.66
CA ASP A 166 5.58 -28.27 -19.29
C ASP A 166 4.11 -28.35 -18.84
N ARG A 167 3.50 -29.54 -18.81
CA ARG A 167 2.14 -29.74 -18.28
C ARG A 167 2.02 -29.31 -16.81
N LEU A 168 2.98 -29.66 -15.97
CA LEU A 168 2.97 -29.24 -14.56
C LEU A 168 3.09 -27.71 -14.41
N ARG A 169 3.92 -27.07 -15.24
CA ARG A 169 4.03 -25.61 -15.29
C ARG A 169 2.74 -24.96 -15.79
N GLU A 170 2.11 -25.53 -16.82
CA GLU A 170 0.82 -25.08 -17.34
C GLU A 170 -0.29 -25.18 -16.30
N MET A 171 -0.28 -26.19 -15.43
CA MET A 171 -1.22 -26.24 -14.30
C MET A 171 -1.06 -25.04 -13.36
N MET A 172 0.19 -24.67 -13.03
CA MET A 172 0.48 -23.49 -12.19
C MET A 172 0.05 -22.19 -12.88
N LEU A 173 0.45 -22.01 -14.14
CA LEU A 173 0.09 -20.83 -14.94
C LEU A 173 -1.42 -20.74 -15.17
N GLY A 174 -2.08 -21.88 -15.38
CA GLY A 174 -3.53 -21.99 -15.55
C GLY A 174 -4.26 -21.46 -14.33
N LEU A 175 -3.79 -21.76 -13.12
CA LEU A 175 -4.37 -21.22 -11.88
C LEU A 175 -4.14 -19.71 -11.74
N ILE A 176 -2.93 -19.22 -12.01
CA ILE A 176 -2.61 -17.78 -11.98
C ILE A 176 -3.46 -17.01 -12.99
N ASN A 177 -3.71 -17.59 -14.16
CA ASN A 177 -4.47 -16.96 -15.24
C ASN A 177 -6.00 -17.03 -15.05
N GLN A 178 -6.51 -17.56 -13.94
CA GLN A 178 -7.94 -17.48 -13.62
C GLN A 178 -8.27 -16.05 -13.15
N PRO A 179 -8.93 -15.23 -13.98
CA PRO A 179 -8.96 -13.77 -13.79
C PRO A 179 -9.64 -13.36 -12.49
N GLU A 180 -10.71 -14.04 -12.10
CA GLU A 180 -11.46 -13.71 -10.88
C GLU A 180 -10.64 -13.99 -9.61
N HIS A 181 -9.88 -15.08 -9.57
CA HIS A 181 -9.06 -15.40 -8.40
C HIS A 181 -7.87 -14.45 -8.26
N PHE A 182 -7.19 -14.13 -9.36
CA PHE A 182 -6.05 -13.21 -9.32
C PHE A 182 -6.48 -11.78 -8.95
N LYS A 183 -7.58 -11.29 -9.55
CA LYS A 183 -8.15 -9.97 -9.22
C LYS A 183 -8.56 -9.88 -7.75
N GLN A 184 -9.30 -10.88 -7.26
CA GLN A 184 -9.75 -10.95 -5.87
C GLN A 184 -8.56 -10.94 -4.91
N TRP A 185 -7.61 -11.85 -5.10
CA TRP A 185 -6.42 -11.92 -4.27
C TRP A 185 -5.63 -10.61 -4.29
N PHE A 186 -5.39 -10.03 -5.47
CA PHE A 186 -4.57 -8.84 -5.58
C PHE A 186 -5.24 -7.66 -4.87
N GLY A 187 -6.56 -7.53 -4.95
CA GLY A 187 -7.33 -6.54 -4.20
C GLY A 187 -7.19 -6.70 -2.69
N GLU A 188 -7.33 -7.93 -2.18
CA GLU A 188 -7.13 -8.26 -0.76
C GLU A 188 -5.68 -8.02 -0.30
N PHE A 189 -4.71 -8.30 -1.14
CA PHE A 189 -3.29 -8.13 -0.83
C PHE A 189 -2.85 -6.66 -0.82
N ILE A 190 -3.18 -5.90 -1.88
CA ILE A 190 -2.60 -4.57 -2.10
C ILE A 190 -3.29 -3.47 -1.28
N THR A 191 -4.49 -3.73 -0.77
CA THR A 191 -5.21 -2.82 0.13
C THR A 191 -4.81 -2.98 1.59
N GLN A 192 -4.01 -3.98 1.96
CA GLN A 192 -3.44 -4.04 3.30
C GLN A 192 -2.33 -2.99 3.45
N SER A 193 -2.40 -2.22 4.54
CA SER A 193 -1.30 -1.33 4.94
C SER A 193 -0.09 -2.15 5.40
N ARG A 194 1.13 -1.66 5.18
CA ARG A 194 2.36 -2.32 5.69
C ARG A 194 2.65 -2.00 7.15
N HIS A 195 2.07 -0.91 7.64
CA HIS A 195 2.24 -0.42 8.99
C HIS A 195 0.91 -0.49 9.74
N GLU A 196 0.99 -0.66 11.05
CA GLU A 196 -0.17 -0.71 11.93
C GLU A 196 -1.02 0.55 11.81
N LEU A 197 -2.34 0.36 11.73
CA LEU A 197 -3.34 1.43 11.64
C LEU A 197 -3.85 1.74 13.05
N ASP A 198 -4.24 3.00 13.29
CA ASP A 198 -4.85 3.45 14.55
C ASP A 198 -6.33 3.05 14.63
N VAL A 199 -6.60 1.75 14.58
CA VAL A 199 -7.97 1.22 14.55
C VAL A 199 -8.57 1.28 15.96
N ALA A 200 -9.53 2.17 16.15
CA ALA A 200 -10.30 2.30 17.37
C ALA A 200 -11.80 2.06 17.06
N PRO A 201 -12.30 0.82 17.21
CA PRO A 201 -13.72 0.53 17.08
C PRO A 201 -14.56 1.40 18.02
N PRO A 202 -15.67 1.98 17.56
CA PRO A 202 -16.54 2.79 18.40
C PRO A 202 -17.22 1.95 19.48
N GLU A 203 -17.33 2.53 20.67
CA GLU A 203 -18.00 1.93 21.83
C GLU A 203 -19.06 2.91 22.36
N PRO A 204 -20.37 2.60 22.25
CA PRO A 204 -20.93 1.37 21.68
C PRO A 204 -20.87 1.31 20.14
N PRO A 205 -21.01 0.12 19.53
CA PRO A 205 -21.14 -0.02 18.09
C PRO A 205 -22.38 0.70 17.55
N TYR A 206 -22.21 1.41 16.44
CA TYR A 206 -23.29 2.09 15.74
C TYR A 206 -24.29 1.11 15.14
N GLN A 207 -25.57 1.46 15.23
CA GLN A 207 -26.65 0.89 14.44
C GLN A 207 -26.73 1.58 13.07
N PRO A 208 -27.23 0.88 12.03
CA PRO A 208 -27.37 1.47 10.68
C PRO A 208 -28.17 2.78 10.64
N ASP A 209 -29.23 2.88 11.46
CA ASP A 209 -30.09 4.07 11.52
C ASP A 209 -29.35 5.27 12.14
N GLU A 210 -28.43 5.04 13.08
CA GLU A 210 -27.60 6.11 13.68
C GLU A 210 -26.64 6.69 12.65
N ILE A 211 -26.05 5.85 11.78
CA ILE A 211 -25.20 6.29 10.67
C ILE A 211 -26.00 7.13 9.68
N TYR A 212 -27.21 6.68 9.34
CA TYR A 212 -28.11 7.41 8.43
C TYR A 212 -28.46 8.79 9.01
N ASP A 213 -28.92 8.83 10.27
CA ASP A 213 -29.33 10.05 10.94
C ASP A 213 -28.20 11.06 11.05
N ALA A 214 -26.98 10.63 11.41
CA ALA A 214 -25.81 11.51 11.49
C ALA A 214 -25.45 12.14 10.13
N LEU A 215 -25.40 11.32 9.06
CA LEU A 215 -25.13 11.82 7.71
C LEU A 215 -26.20 12.80 7.22
N GLN A 216 -27.48 12.53 7.51
CA GLN A 216 -28.59 13.44 7.15
C GLN A 216 -28.58 14.74 7.96
N GLN A 217 -28.05 14.73 9.18
CA GLN A 217 -27.87 15.92 10.00
C GLN A 217 -26.69 16.79 9.55
N GLY A 218 -25.84 16.27 8.65
CA GLY A 218 -24.74 16.99 8.03
C GLY A 218 -23.36 16.61 8.54
N ASP A 219 -23.27 15.61 9.44
CA ASP A 219 -22.00 15.10 9.93
C ASP A 219 -21.19 14.49 8.79
N THR A 220 -19.87 14.54 8.90
CA THR A 220 -18.95 13.98 7.91
C THR A 220 -18.35 12.68 8.41
N LEU A 221 -18.16 11.77 7.47
CA LEU A 221 -17.49 10.50 7.72
C LEU A 221 -16.04 10.58 7.21
N GLU A 222 -15.10 10.54 8.14
CA GLU A 222 -13.66 10.65 7.86
C GLU A 222 -13.04 9.26 7.76
N ARG A 223 -12.21 9.06 6.73
CA ARG A 223 -11.45 7.83 6.54
C ARG A 223 -10.25 7.80 7.49
N LEU A 224 -10.03 6.66 8.14
CA LEU A 224 -8.86 6.45 8.99
C LEU A 224 -7.54 6.72 8.23
N GLY A 225 -6.62 7.44 8.88
CA GLY A 225 -5.30 7.76 8.34
C GLY A 225 -4.51 6.51 7.96
N GLY A 226 -4.06 6.43 6.71
CA GLY A 226 -3.33 5.26 6.19
C GLY A 226 -4.20 4.10 5.70
N LEU A 227 -5.51 4.14 5.92
CA LEU A 227 -6.43 3.13 5.41
C LEU A 227 -6.47 3.18 3.87
N ARG A 228 -6.17 2.04 3.24
CA ARG A 228 -6.13 1.93 1.78
C ARG A 228 -7.45 1.41 1.27
N VAL A 229 -8.06 2.19 0.38
CA VAL A 229 -9.29 1.81 -0.34
C VAL A 229 -9.00 1.89 -1.82
N LEU A 230 -9.07 0.75 -2.51
CA LEU A 230 -8.69 0.65 -3.92
C LEU A 230 -9.79 -0.03 -4.72
N ARG A 231 -9.86 0.30 -6.01
CA ARG A 231 -10.82 -0.25 -6.95
C ARG A 231 -10.13 -1.04 -8.04
N ILE A 232 -10.59 -2.27 -8.28
CA ILE A 232 -10.15 -3.15 -9.37
C ILE A 232 -11.38 -3.56 -10.16
N ASP A 233 -11.45 -3.15 -11.43
CA ASP A 233 -12.55 -3.52 -12.35
C ASP A 233 -13.96 -3.18 -11.79
N GLY A 234 -14.06 -2.08 -11.05
CA GLY A 234 -15.31 -1.63 -10.40
C GLY A 234 -15.58 -2.23 -9.03
N GLU A 235 -14.80 -3.20 -8.57
CA GLU A 235 -14.90 -3.75 -7.22
C GLU A 235 -13.99 -3.01 -6.25
N VAL A 236 -14.49 -2.74 -5.04
CA VAL A 236 -13.78 -1.97 -4.03
C VAL A 236 -13.27 -2.90 -2.93
N PHE A 237 -12.02 -2.67 -2.53
CA PHE A 237 -11.34 -3.37 -1.47
C PHE A 237 -10.92 -2.35 -0.41
N VAL A 238 -11.15 -2.69 0.86
CA VAL A 238 -10.84 -1.86 2.03
C VAL A 238 -9.99 -2.69 2.97
N ASN A 239 -8.73 -2.33 3.18
CA ASN A 239 -7.84 -3.00 4.14
C ASN A 239 -7.82 -4.54 4.07
N GLY A 240 -7.87 -5.10 2.86
CA GLY A 240 -7.89 -6.54 2.62
C GLY A 240 -9.27 -7.18 2.51
N GLU A 241 -10.34 -6.41 2.69
CA GLU A 241 -11.72 -6.89 2.59
C GLU A 241 -12.37 -6.41 1.30
N LYS A 242 -12.99 -7.33 0.54
CA LYS A 242 -13.81 -6.96 -0.62
C LYS A 242 -15.18 -6.48 -0.17
N ILE A 243 -15.58 -5.32 -0.66
CA ILE A 243 -16.86 -4.69 -0.37
C ILE A 243 -17.79 -4.84 -1.58
N ASN A 244 -18.99 -5.35 -1.34
CA ASN A 244 -19.99 -5.63 -2.38
C ASN A 244 -21.23 -4.77 -2.16
N SER A 245 -21.61 -3.98 -3.17
CA SER A 245 -22.87 -3.24 -3.19
C SER A 245 -23.31 -2.98 -4.62
N PRO A 246 -24.62 -2.98 -4.93
CA PRO A 246 -25.12 -2.53 -6.22
C PRO A 246 -24.89 -1.03 -6.46
N HIS A 247 -24.66 -0.24 -5.40
CA HIS A 247 -24.52 1.23 -5.46
C HIS A 247 -23.10 1.64 -5.85
N ARG A 248 -22.75 1.48 -7.13
CA ARG A 248 -21.41 1.81 -7.64
C ARG A 248 -20.95 3.24 -7.35
N PRO A 249 -21.78 4.30 -7.53
CA PRO A 249 -21.35 5.66 -7.20
C PRO A 249 -20.97 5.84 -5.73
N ALA A 250 -21.68 5.18 -4.81
CA ALA A 250 -21.39 5.22 -3.38
C ALA A 250 -20.08 4.49 -3.03
N LEU A 251 -19.82 3.33 -3.65
CA LEU A 251 -18.54 2.63 -3.51
C LEU A 251 -17.37 3.45 -4.11
N ASP A 252 -17.60 4.09 -5.24
CA ASP A 252 -16.61 4.98 -5.87
C ASP A 252 -16.28 6.16 -4.97
N ALA A 253 -17.28 6.70 -4.26
CA ALA A 253 -17.07 7.74 -3.28
C ALA A 253 -16.19 7.25 -2.12
N LEU A 254 -16.47 6.07 -1.56
CA LEU A 254 -15.65 5.46 -0.51
C LEU A 254 -14.18 5.27 -0.92
N ALA A 255 -13.91 4.98 -2.20
CA ALA A 255 -12.54 4.86 -2.71
C ALA A 255 -11.88 6.23 -2.95
N THR A 256 -12.64 7.20 -3.46
CA THR A 256 -12.09 8.47 -3.96
C THR A 256 -11.92 9.51 -2.86
N HIS A 257 -12.90 9.68 -1.98
CA HIS A 257 -12.95 10.76 -1.00
C HIS A 257 -12.47 10.29 0.38
N LEU A 258 -11.64 11.12 1.03
CA LEU A 258 -11.21 10.89 2.40
C LEU A 258 -12.29 11.31 3.40
N THR A 259 -12.95 12.43 3.11
CA THR A 259 -14.11 12.95 3.85
C THR A 259 -15.38 12.70 3.03
N LEU A 260 -16.35 12.04 3.62
CA LEU A 260 -17.63 11.68 2.99
C LEU A 260 -18.79 12.40 3.67
N ARG A 261 -19.85 12.61 2.90
CA ARG A 261 -21.09 13.32 3.28
C ARG A 261 -22.26 12.61 2.64
N ALA A 262 -23.49 12.89 3.09
CA ALA A 262 -24.69 12.24 2.57
C ALA A 262 -24.85 12.35 1.04
N ASP A 263 -24.47 13.51 0.46
CA ASP A 263 -24.54 13.76 -0.98
C ASP A 263 -23.65 12.85 -1.82
N HIS A 264 -22.51 12.40 -1.27
CA HIS A 264 -21.63 11.43 -1.94
C HIS A 264 -22.26 10.04 -2.06
N PHE A 265 -23.17 9.68 -1.14
CA PHE A 265 -23.81 8.37 -1.13
C PHE A 265 -25.14 8.35 -1.90
N GLY A 266 -25.85 9.49 -1.96
CA GLY A 266 -27.09 9.61 -2.72
C GLY A 266 -28.19 8.65 -2.22
N ASP A 267 -28.84 7.95 -3.15
CA ASP A 267 -29.92 7.00 -2.86
C ASP A 267 -29.43 5.69 -2.21
N ALA A 268 -28.12 5.45 -2.16
CA ALA A 268 -27.55 4.29 -1.47
C ALA A 268 -27.86 4.29 0.03
N LEU A 269 -28.05 5.47 0.64
CA LEU A 269 -28.44 5.58 2.06
C LEU A 269 -29.86 5.06 2.32
N GLU A 270 -30.71 4.95 1.31
CA GLU A 270 -32.06 4.40 1.45
C GLU A 270 -32.07 2.86 1.38
N ASP A 271 -30.93 2.23 1.02
CA ASP A 271 -30.78 0.77 1.00
C ASP A 271 -30.28 0.26 2.36
N PRO A 272 -31.09 -0.50 3.12
CA PRO A 272 -30.68 -1.05 4.40
C PRO A 272 -29.44 -1.95 4.32
N SER A 273 -29.22 -2.61 3.18
CA SER A 273 -28.03 -3.44 2.97
C SER A 273 -26.76 -2.60 2.85
N PHE A 274 -26.85 -1.42 2.22
CA PHE A 274 -25.72 -0.50 2.12
C PHE A 274 -25.44 0.16 3.47
N LEU A 275 -26.47 0.60 4.19
CA LEU A 275 -26.30 1.15 5.54
C LEU A 275 -25.70 0.13 6.51
N ALA A 276 -26.13 -1.14 6.46
CA ALA A 276 -25.55 -2.19 7.29
C ALA A 276 -24.06 -2.42 6.97
N MET A 277 -23.69 -2.40 5.68
CA MET A 277 -22.30 -2.47 5.23
C MET A 277 -21.49 -1.26 5.72
N LEU A 278 -22.03 -0.05 5.60
CA LEU A 278 -21.37 1.17 6.06
C LEU A 278 -21.19 1.17 7.58
N ALA A 279 -22.21 0.76 8.34
CA ALA A 279 -22.13 0.60 9.79
C ALA A 279 -21.06 -0.45 10.18
N ALA A 280 -20.93 -1.56 9.43
CA ALA A 280 -19.86 -2.52 9.68
C ALA A 280 -18.47 -1.90 9.47
N LEU A 281 -18.27 -1.07 8.43
CA LEU A 281 -17.01 -0.38 8.19
C LEU A 281 -16.68 0.64 9.30
N VAL A 282 -17.67 1.39 9.77
CA VAL A 282 -17.52 2.32 10.90
C VAL A 282 -17.21 1.57 12.19
N ASN A 283 -17.92 0.47 12.46
CA ASN A 283 -17.71 -0.37 13.64
C ASN A 283 -16.37 -1.12 13.61
N SER A 284 -15.80 -1.36 12.43
CA SER A 284 -14.41 -1.83 12.28
C SER A 284 -13.37 -0.74 12.54
N GLY A 285 -13.77 0.51 12.77
CA GLY A 285 -12.87 1.64 12.99
C GLY A 285 -12.19 2.16 11.71
N TYR A 286 -12.67 1.76 10.53
CA TYR A 286 -12.10 2.20 9.25
C TYR A 286 -12.55 3.61 8.85
N TRP A 287 -13.73 4.00 9.31
CA TRP A 287 -14.25 5.36 9.22
C TRP A 287 -14.82 5.79 10.57
N PHE A 288 -14.80 7.09 10.83
CA PHE A 288 -15.34 7.69 12.04
C PHE A 288 -16.03 9.01 11.71
N PHE A 289 -16.96 9.46 12.56
CA PHE A 289 -17.55 10.79 12.41
C PHE A 289 -16.59 11.86 12.91
N GLY A 290 -16.36 12.89 12.11
CA GLY A 290 -15.55 14.05 12.51
C GLY A 290 -16.31 14.98 13.47
N ASP A 291 -15.56 15.72 14.29
CA ASP A 291 -16.08 16.80 15.16
C ASP A 291 -16.32 18.12 14.38
#